data_AF-A0A268S1I2-F1
#
_entry.id   AF-A0A268S1I2-F1
#
_cell.length_a   1.000
_cell.length_b   1.000
_cell.length_c   1.000
_cell.angle_alpha   90.00
_cell.angle_beta   90.00
_cell.angle_gamma   90.00
#
_symmetry.space_group_name_H-M   'P 1'
#
loop_
_entity.id
_entity.type
_entity.pdbx_description
1 polymer ?
#
loop_
_entity_poly.entity_id
_entity_poly.type
_entity_poly.pdbx_seq_one_letter_code
_entity_poly.pdbx_strand_id
1 'polypeptide(L)'
;MSGEIKLNPRIVLNQVSKLRDHINEVTPSQSDYTNEGTILDSIELARENMENLQQLLTDYQALVLDNADHIEKMINDFVAAEEQVANQIKGG
;
A
#
# COMPACT_ATOMS: atom_id res chain seq x y z
N MET A 1 -10.15 21.34 23.96
CA MET A 1 -9.60 21.53 22.60
C MET A 1 -9.47 20.13 22.03
N SER A 2 -10.24 19.77 20.99
CA SER A 2 -10.10 18.44 20.37
C SER A 2 -8.66 18.32 19.85
N GLY A 3 -8.01 17.20 20.15
CA GLY A 3 -6.70 16.85 19.58
C GLY A 3 -6.86 16.47 18.11
N GLU A 4 -7.61 17.27 17.33
CA GLU A 4 -7.76 17.09 15.91
C GLU A 4 -6.39 17.29 15.28
N ILE A 5 -5.84 16.18 14.83
CA ILE A 5 -4.73 16.19 13.90
C ILE A 5 -5.26 16.96 12.67
N LYS A 6 -4.80 18.21 12.50
CA LYS A 6 -5.01 19.00 11.29
C LYS A 6 -4.19 18.38 10.15
N LEU A 7 -4.60 17.20 9.71
CA LEU A 7 -4.08 16.57 8.50
C LEU A 7 -4.65 17.34 7.32
N ASN A 8 -3.81 18.10 6.63
CA ASN A 8 -4.21 18.74 5.39
C ASN A 8 -4.50 17.64 4.35
N PRO A 9 -5.75 17.47 3.88
CA PRO A 9 -6.15 16.41 2.96
C PRO A 9 -5.22 16.27 1.75
N ARG A 10 -4.79 17.39 1.16
CA ARG A 10 -3.91 17.41 -0.01
C ARG A 10 -2.51 16.90 0.29
N ILE A 11 -1.98 17.21 1.48
CA ILE A 11 -0.64 16.75 1.88
C ILE A 11 -0.66 15.23 2.05
N VAL A 12 -1.70 14.70 2.69
CA VAL A 12 -1.82 13.26 2.94
C VAL A 12 -2.05 12.50 1.63
N LEU A 13 -2.93 12.97 0.74
CA LEU A 13 -3.11 12.36 -0.58
C LEU A 13 -1.82 12.31 -1.39
N ASN A 14 -1.00 13.36 -1.34
CA ASN A 14 0.32 13.37 -1.99
C ASN A 14 1.28 12.34 -1.38
N GLN A 15 1.27 12.19 -0.04
CA GLN A 15 2.07 11.17 0.64
C GLN A 15 1.62 9.74 0.27
N VAL A 16 0.30 9.50 0.21
CA VAL A 16 -0.28 8.21 -0.19
C VAL A 16 0.05 7.91 -1.66
N SER A 17 -0.02 8.89 -2.55
CA SER A 17 0.38 8.73 -3.96
C SER A 17 1.85 8.33 -4.07
N LYS A 18 2.75 9.01 -3.35
CA LYS A 18 4.18 8.63 -3.35
C LYS A 18 4.41 7.22 -2.83
N LEU A 19 3.68 6.81 -1.79
CA LEU A 19 3.77 5.45 -1.25
C LEU A 19 3.32 4.41 -2.29
N ARG A 20 2.24 4.68 -3.03
CA ARG A 20 1.80 3.85 -4.16
C ARG A 20 2.85 3.73 -5.24
N ASP A 21 3.48 4.84 -5.62
CA ASP A 21 4.52 4.84 -6.64
C ASP A 21 5.69 3.94 -6.21
N HIS A 22 6.17 4.11 -4.96
CA HIS A 22 7.28 3.32 -4.43
C HIS A 22 6.94 1.83 -4.29
N ILE A 23 5.73 1.48 -3.86
CA ILE A 23 5.37 0.06 -3.71
C ILE A 23 5.16 -0.62 -5.07
N ASN A 24 4.71 0.11 -6.09
CA ASN A 24 4.58 -0.41 -7.45
C ASN A 24 5.94 -0.61 -8.14
N GLU A 25 7.00 0.09 -7.70
CA GLU A 25 8.37 -0.17 -8.14
C GLU A 25 8.94 -1.48 -7.58
N VAL A 26 8.39 -2.00 -6.48
CA VAL A 26 8.73 -3.32 -5.96
C VAL A 26 8.18 -4.37 -6.93
N THR A 27 9.06 -4.92 -7.76
CA THR A 27 8.73 -5.99 -8.72
C THR A 27 9.24 -7.32 -8.16
N PRO A 28 8.37 -8.20 -7.63
CA PRO A 28 8.77 -9.55 -7.28
C PRO A 28 9.35 -10.26 -8.51
N SER A 29 10.46 -10.98 -8.34
CA SER A 29 11.01 -11.79 -9.42
C SER A 29 10.00 -12.84 -9.85
N GLN A 30 9.77 -12.97 -11.16
CA GLN A 30 8.99 -14.08 -11.74
C GLN A 30 9.89 -15.23 -12.21
N SER A 31 11.12 -15.29 -11.71
CA SER A 31 12.05 -16.34 -12.12
C SER A 31 11.66 -17.66 -11.46
N ASP A 32 11.26 -18.63 -12.26
CA ASP A 32 11.14 -20.02 -11.84
C ASP A 32 12.55 -20.57 -11.55
N TYR A 33 12.78 -21.00 -10.31
CA TYR A 33 14.04 -21.61 -9.92
C TYR A 33 14.06 -23.07 -10.42
N THR A 34 14.83 -23.35 -11.48
CA THR A 34 14.89 -24.67 -12.12
C THR A 34 15.99 -25.57 -11.54
N ASN A 35 15.71 -26.88 -11.45
CA ASN A 35 16.56 -27.91 -10.87
C ASN A 35 17.45 -28.63 -11.92
N GLU A 36 18.16 -27.88 -12.78
CA GLU A 36 19.11 -28.51 -13.71
C GLU A 36 20.45 -28.83 -13.01
N GLY A 37 20.46 -29.79 -12.07
CA GLY A 37 21.69 -30.23 -11.39
C GLY A 37 21.49 -31.17 -10.21
N THR A 38 22.57 -31.83 -9.77
CA THR A 38 22.58 -32.76 -8.62
C THR A 38 22.14 -32.03 -7.33
N ILE A 39 21.08 -32.54 -6.70
CA ILE A 39 20.38 -31.90 -5.58
C ILE A 39 21.19 -32.09 -4.29
N LEU A 40 21.59 -30.98 -3.67
CA LEU A 40 21.96 -30.90 -2.25
C LEU A 40 20.73 -30.36 -1.50
N ASP A 41 20.34 -30.96 -0.38
CA ASP A 41 19.17 -30.53 0.43
C ASP A 41 19.21 -29.02 0.78
N SER A 42 20.41 -28.42 0.86
CA SER A 42 20.60 -26.99 1.08
C SER A 42 20.13 -26.10 -0.07
N ILE A 43 20.13 -26.60 -1.31
CA ILE A 43 19.66 -25.88 -2.50
C ILE A 43 18.13 -25.91 -2.55
N GLU A 44 17.52 -27.03 -2.17
CA GLU A 44 16.06 -27.17 -2.05
C GLU A 44 15.49 -26.19 -1.01
N LEU A 45 16.09 -26.13 0.18
CA LEU A 45 15.72 -25.16 1.22
C LEU A 45 15.91 -23.70 0.76
N ALA A 46 16.97 -23.42 0.01
CA ALA A 46 17.20 -22.08 -0.54
C ALA A 46 16.10 -21.68 -1.54
N ARG A 47 15.64 -22.61 -2.39
CA ARG A 47 14.53 -22.40 -3.32
C ARG A 47 13.22 -22.09 -2.58
N GLU A 48 12.84 -22.94 -1.64
CA GLU A 48 11.62 -22.74 -0.83
C GLU A 48 11.64 -21.38 -0.11
N ASN A 49 12.79 -20.99 0.44
CA ASN A 49 12.96 -19.69 1.06
C ASN A 49 12.77 -18.54 0.06
N MET A 50 13.30 -18.67 -1.16
CA MET A 50 13.12 -17.64 -2.19
C MET A 50 11.67 -17.52 -2.65
N GLU A 51 10.97 -18.63 -2.85
CA GLU A 51 9.54 -18.65 -3.18
C GLU A 51 8.70 -18.01 -2.07
N ASN A 52 8.96 -18.36 -0.81
CA ASN A 52 8.28 -17.77 0.35
C ASN A 52 8.53 -16.26 0.46
N LEU A 53 9.74 -15.80 0.17
CA LEU A 53 10.07 -14.37 0.17
C LEU A 53 9.37 -13.61 -0.97
N GLN A 54 9.26 -14.22 -2.16
CA GLN A 54 8.50 -13.62 -3.27
C GLN A 54 7.02 -13.50 -2.93
N GLN A 55 6.43 -14.53 -2.30
CA GLN A 55 5.05 -14.46 -1.83
C GLN A 55 4.86 -13.36 -0.78
N LEU A 56 5.76 -13.30 0.22
CA LEU A 56 5.72 -12.26 1.25
C LEU A 56 5.79 -10.84 0.68
N LEU A 57 6.64 -10.62 -0.32
CA LEU A 57 6.74 -9.33 -1.01
C LEU A 57 5.43 -8.97 -1.73
N THR A 58 4.81 -9.95 -2.38
CA THR A 58 3.53 -9.79 -3.08
C THR A 58 2.41 -9.44 -2.08
N ASP A 59 2.34 -10.16 -0.96
CA ASP A 59 1.35 -9.91 0.10
C ASP A 59 1.54 -8.53 0.74
N TYR A 60 2.79 -8.12 0.96
CA TYR A 60 3.11 -6.80 1.49
C TYR A 60 2.71 -5.68 0.53
N GLN A 61 2.97 -5.85 -0.78
CA GLN A 61 2.55 -4.90 -1.81
C GLN A 61 1.02 -4.75 -1.83
N ALA A 62 0.29 -5.86 -1.80
CA ALA A 62 -1.18 -5.84 -1.74
C ALA A 62 -1.70 -5.12 -0.49
N LEU A 63 -1.11 -5.38 0.68
CA LEU A 63 -1.49 -4.73 1.94
C LEU A 63 -1.26 -3.21 1.91
N VAL A 64 -0.12 -2.76 1.37
CA VAL A 64 0.19 -1.33 1.26
C VAL A 64 -0.78 -0.63 0.31
N LEU A 65 -1.11 -1.26 -0.82
CA LEU A 65 -2.06 -0.72 -1.80
C LEU A 65 -3.47 -0.62 -1.22
N ASP A 66 -3.96 -1.66 -0.52
CA ASP A 66 -5.28 -1.66 0.13
C ASP A 66 -5.37 -0.57 1.23
N ASN A 67 -4.30 -0.40 2.01
CA ASN A 67 -4.23 0.68 3.00
C ASN A 67 -4.23 2.05 2.35
N ALA A 68 -3.53 2.22 1.22
CA ALA A 68 -3.55 3.47 0.46
C ALA A 68 -4.97 3.81 -0.04
N ASP A 69 -5.70 2.82 -0.56
CA ASP A 69 -7.10 2.96 -0.97
C ASP A 69 -8.01 3.39 0.20
N HIS A 70 -7.87 2.73 1.35
CA HIS A 70 -8.65 3.07 2.54
C HIS A 70 -8.39 4.50 3.02
N ILE A 71 -7.13 4.93 3.06
CA ILE A 71 -6.76 6.29 3.48
C ILE A 71 -7.30 7.33 2.49
N GLU A 72 -7.15 7.09 1.19
CA GLU A 72 -7.67 8.01 0.15
C GLU A 72 -9.19 8.17 0.27
N LYS A 73 -9.92 7.06 0.44
CA LYS A 73 -11.37 7.08 0.65
C LYS A 73 -11.75 7.88 1.90
N MET A 74 -11.10 7.63 3.03
CA MET A 74 -11.35 8.38 4.27
C MET A 74 -11.15 9.89 4.10
N ILE A 75 -10.11 10.30 3.36
CA ILE A 75 -9.83 11.71 3.10
C ILE A 75 -10.90 12.33 2.20
N ASN A 76 -11.32 11.62 1.15
CA ASN A 76 -12.36 12.09 0.25
C ASN A 76 -13.71 12.24 0.97
N ASP A 77 -14.06 11.27 1.82
CA ASP A 77 -15.27 11.33 2.65
C ASP A 77 -15.20 12.52 3.63
N PHE A 78 -14.03 12.78 4.23
CA PHE A 78 -13.82 13.94 5.10
C PHE A 78 -14.01 15.27 4.35
N VAL A 79 -13.39 15.43 3.17
CA VAL A 79 -13.53 16.66 2.36
C VAL A 79 -14.98 16.88 1.94
N ALA A 80 -15.68 15.84 1.51
CA ALA A 80 -17.09 15.93 1.15
C ALA A 80 -17.97 16.36 2.33
N ALA A 81 -17.69 15.85 3.54
CA ALA A 81 -18.38 16.26 4.76
C ALA A 81 -18.11 17.74 5.10
N GLU A 82 -16.87 18.21 4.99
CA GLU A 82 -16.55 19.63 5.21
C GLU A 82 -17.26 20.55 4.20
N GLU A 83 -17.31 20.17 2.92
CA GLU A 83 -18.04 20.91 1.89
C GLU A 83 -19.54 20.96 2.14
N GLN A 84 -20.13 19.83 2.58
CA GLN A 84 -21.54 19.78 2.95
C GLN A 84 -21.88 20.72 4.11
N VAL A 85 -21.06 20.72 5.16
CA VAL A 85 -21.22 21.63 6.31
C VAL A 85 -21.08 23.08 5.88
N ALA A 86 -20.07 23.40 5.07
CA ALA A 86 -19.85 24.76 4.57
C ALA A 86 -21.03 25.27 3.72
N ASN A 87 -21.62 24.41 2.89
CA ASN A 87 -22.79 24.75 2.07
C ASN A 87 -24.06 24.95 2.92
N GLN A 88 -24.26 24.13 3.96
CA GLN A 88 -25.37 24.29 4.90
C GLN A 88 -25.27 25.61 5.70
N ILE A 89 -24.07 26.03 6.08
CA ILE A 89 -23.85 27.31 6.79
C ILE A 89 -24.08 28.52 5.87
N LYS A 90 -23.69 28.45 4.59
CA LYS A 90 -23.87 29.56 3.63
C LYS A 90 -25.30 29.71 3.09
N GLY A 91 -26.09 28.64 3.11
CA GLY A 91 -27.48 28.64 2.66
C GLY A 91 -28.53 28.84 3.77
N GLY A 92 -28.08 29.01 5.02
CA GLY A 92 -28.93 29.24 6.20
C GLY A 92 -29.02 30.70 6.61
#